data_AF-A0A562J2G1-F1
#
_entry.id   AF-A0A562J2G1-F1
#
_cell.length_a   1.000
_cell.length_b   1.000
_cell.length_c   1.000
_cell.angle_alpha   90.00
_cell.angle_beta   90.00
_cell.angle_gamma   90.00
#
_symmetry.space_group_name_H-M   'P 1'
#
loop_
_entity.id
_entity.type
_entity.pdbx_description
1 polymer ?
#
loop_
_entity_poly.entity_id
_entity_poly.type
_entity_poly.pdbx_seq_one_letter_code
_entity_poly.pdbx_strand_id
1 'polypeptide(L)'
;MKNNKYIKIVIFIALSMILLFTAKDNVSAAYSVFSLTDDEHTKIIADYENMCENIKNKKMYEERLRDICDEANNINIISNIRQEQILTTLNEYLSSCSIEASSIDFLEYSNLNNMDAKISKENEKDRIVSAAVTISFTASYNNMLKFVDEIQRGRTTVAISSVRVVMNDNDEVFGTIKLVFYALKIDEDYE
;
A
#
# COMPACT_ATOMS: atom_id res chain seq x y z
N MET A 1 67.22 -75.77 -9.52
CA MET A 1 67.09 -74.40 -8.96
C MET A 1 66.39 -73.37 -9.90
N LYS A 2 65.59 -73.76 -10.92
CA LYS A 2 64.91 -72.81 -11.83
C LYS A 2 63.49 -72.36 -11.41
N ASN A 3 62.77 -73.13 -10.56
CA ASN A 3 61.38 -72.83 -10.22
C ASN A 3 61.17 -71.68 -9.21
N ASN A 4 62.20 -71.27 -8.44
CA ASN A 4 62.06 -70.24 -7.40
C ASN A 4 61.88 -68.82 -8.00
N LYS A 5 62.44 -68.53 -9.19
CA LYS A 5 62.27 -67.21 -9.82
C LYS A 5 60.84 -66.97 -10.31
N TYR A 6 60.20 -67.97 -10.92
CA TYR A 6 58.84 -67.84 -11.44
C TYR A 6 57.81 -67.73 -10.31
N ILE A 7 57.99 -68.47 -9.21
CA ILE A 7 57.11 -68.39 -8.03
C ILE A 7 57.14 -66.98 -7.42
N LYS A 8 58.32 -66.34 -7.31
CA LYS A 8 58.44 -64.96 -6.80
C LYS A 8 57.74 -63.94 -7.70
N ILE A 9 57.81 -64.12 -9.02
CA ILE A 9 57.12 -63.24 -9.98
C ILE A 9 55.60 -63.38 -9.86
N VAL A 10 55.09 -64.62 -9.75
CA VAL A 10 53.66 -64.88 -9.57
C VAL A 10 53.14 -64.28 -8.26
N ILE A 11 53.90 -64.39 -7.17
CA ILE A 11 53.55 -63.77 -5.88
C ILE A 11 53.52 -62.23 -5.99
N PHE A 12 54.48 -61.63 -6.71
CA PHE A 12 54.52 -60.18 -6.91
C PHE A 12 53.33 -59.68 -7.74
N ILE A 13 52.94 -60.40 -8.79
CA ILE A 13 51.77 -60.08 -9.61
C ILE A 13 50.48 -60.20 -8.78
N ALA A 14 50.36 -61.25 -7.96
CA ALA A 14 49.22 -61.43 -7.08
C ALA A 14 49.10 -60.29 -6.04
N LEU A 15 50.22 -59.89 -5.43
CA LEU A 15 50.27 -58.75 -4.51
C LEU A 15 49.90 -57.44 -5.21
N SER A 16 50.39 -57.21 -6.43
CA SER A 16 50.05 -56.01 -7.20
C SER A 16 48.57 -55.96 -7.57
N MET A 17 47.93 -57.09 -7.90
CA MET A 17 46.50 -57.15 -8.16
C MET A 17 45.67 -56.84 -6.91
N ILE A 18 46.04 -57.39 -5.75
CA ILE A 18 45.35 -57.11 -4.49
C ILE A 18 45.44 -55.62 -4.14
N LEU A 19 46.62 -55.02 -4.32
CA LEU A 19 46.85 -53.61 -4.04
C LEU A 19 46.02 -52.70 -4.96
N LEU A 20 45.93 -53.02 -6.26
CA LEU A 20 45.09 -52.30 -7.21
C LEU A 20 43.59 -52.43 -6.92
N PHE A 21 43.14 -53.60 -6.45
CA PHE A 21 41.74 -53.84 -6.11
C PHE A 21 41.32 -53.01 -4.89
N THR A 22 42.13 -53.04 -3.82
CA THR A 22 41.86 -52.24 -2.61
C THR A 22 41.96 -50.73 -2.83
N ALA A 23 42.81 -50.27 -3.75
CA ALA A 23 42.88 -48.86 -4.11
C ALA A 23 41.61 -48.37 -4.84
N LYS A 24 41.02 -49.21 -5.70
CA LYS A 24 39.83 -48.85 -6.47
C LYS A 24 38.61 -48.62 -5.57
N ASP A 25 38.39 -49.50 -4.60
CA ASP A 25 37.25 -49.41 -3.68
C ASP A 25 37.36 -48.17 -2.77
N ASN A 26 38.56 -47.86 -2.29
CA ASN A 26 38.80 -46.67 -1.46
C ASN A 26 38.68 -45.35 -2.24
N VAL A 27 39.07 -45.33 -3.51
CA VAL A 27 38.93 -44.14 -4.36
C VAL A 27 37.46 -43.86 -4.65
N SER A 28 36.66 -44.89 -4.96
CA SER A 28 35.22 -44.74 -5.20
C SER A 28 34.47 -44.20 -3.98
N ALA A 29 34.80 -44.69 -2.78
CA ALA A 29 34.20 -44.23 -1.54
C ALA A 29 34.58 -42.77 -1.21
N ALA A 30 35.81 -42.35 -1.52
CA ALA A 30 36.24 -40.96 -1.36
C ALA A 30 35.48 -40.03 -2.34
N TYR A 31 35.30 -40.42 -3.60
CA TYR A 31 34.57 -39.60 -4.58
C TYR A 31 33.10 -39.39 -4.19
N SER A 32 32.42 -40.41 -3.64
CA SER A 32 31.02 -40.26 -3.20
C SER A 32 30.82 -39.33 -2.00
N VAL A 33 31.87 -39.09 -1.21
CA VAL A 33 31.83 -38.15 -0.07
C VAL A 33 32.02 -36.70 -0.54
N PHE A 34 32.65 -36.49 -1.70
CA PHE A 34 32.91 -35.15 -2.25
C PHE A 34 31.95 -34.75 -3.38
N SER A 35 31.20 -35.69 -3.97
CA SER A 35 30.15 -35.37 -4.94
C SER A 35 28.82 -35.16 -4.21
N LEU A 36 28.35 -33.92 -4.12
CA LEU A 36 26.94 -33.62 -3.86
C LEU A 36 26.09 -34.44 -4.82
N THR A 37 25.01 -35.03 -4.31
CA THR A 37 24.07 -35.75 -5.17
C THR A 37 23.34 -34.76 -6.09
N ASP A 38 22.95 -35.17 -7.28
CA ASP A 38 22.21 -34.32 -8.23
C ASP A 38 20.93 -33.74 -7.60
N ASP A 39 20.32 -34.47 -6.67
CA ASP A 39 19.17 -34.02 -5.88
C ASP A 39 19.51 -32.87 -4.92
N GLU A 40 20.66 -32.91 -4.25
CA GLU A 40 21.14 -31.83 -3.39
C GLU A 40 21.49 -30.58 -4.19
N HIS A 41 22.09 -30.73 -5.37
CA HIS A 41 22.36 -29.61 -6.28
C HIS A 41 21.06 -28.96 -6.76
N THR A 42 20.09 -29.76 -7.19
CA THR A 42 18.78 -29.27 -7.65
C THR A 42 18.04 -28.53 -6.54
N LYS A 43 18.09 -29.05 -5.31
CA LYS A 43 17.49 -28.40 -4.15
C LYS A 43 18.15 -27.06 -3.82
N ILE A 44 19.48 -26.99 -3.83
CA ILE A 44 20.22 -25.73 -3.58
C ILE A 44 19.87 -24.68 -4.63
N ILE A 45 19.73 -25.06 -5.90
CA ILE A 45 19.33 -24.14 -6.98
C ILE A 45 17.91 -23.62 -6.74
N ALA A 46 16.96 -24.51 -6.44
CA ALA A 46 15.58 -24.13 -6.16
C ALA A 46 15.45 -23.21 -4.93
N ASP A 47 16.23 -23.48 -3.87
CA ASP A 47 16.28 -22.63 -2.68
C ASP A 47 16.84 -21.24 -3.01
N TYR A 48 17.88 -21.17 -3.85
CA TYR A 48 18.47 -19.90 -4.29
C TYR A 48 17.49 -19.09 -5.14
N GLU A 49 16.78 -19.73 -6.09
CA GLU A 49 15.74 -19.08 -6.90
C GLU A 49 14.61 -18.53 -6.02
N ASN A 50 14.13 -19.32 -5.06
CA ASN A 50 13.14 -18.87 -4.09
C ASN A 50 13.63 -17.68 -3.26
N MET A 51 14.89 -17.67 -2.83
CA MET A 51 15.47 -16.52 -2.12
C MET A 51 15.53 -15.28 -3.00
N CYS A 52 15.94 -15.41 -4.27
CA CYS A 52 15.94 -14.29 -5.21
C CYS A 52 14.53 -13.72 -5.43
N GLU A 53 13.53 -14.58 -5.57
CA GLU A 53 12.13 -14.17 -5.70
C GLU A 53 11.64 -13.46 -4.43
N ASN A 54 11.95 -14.01 -3.25
CA ASN A 54 11.61 -13.39 -1.97
C ASN A 54 12.26 -12.01 -1.77
N ILE A 55 13.52 -11.84 -2.16
CA ILE A 55 14.22 -10.55 -2.13
C ILE A 55 13.53 -9.54 -3.05
N LYS A 56 13.15 -9.96 -4.26
CA LYS A 56 12.43 -9.12 -5.22
C LYS A 56 11.07 -8.68 -4.65
N ASN A 57 10.32 -9.60 -4.07
CA ASN A 57 9.03 -9.32 -3.46
C ASN A 57 9.17 -8.37 -2.27
N LYS A 58 10.16 -8.59 -1.40
CA LYS A 58 10.45 -7.69 -0.27
C LYS A 58 10.70 -6.26 -0.75
N LYS A 59 11.56 -6.08 -1.75
CA LYS A 59 11.86 -4.76 -2.31
C LYS A 59 10.62 -4.07 -2.86
N MET A 60 9.76 -4.80 -3.57
CA MET A 60 8.49 -4.27 -4.08
C MET A 60 7.57 -3.79 -2.95
N TYR A 61 7.49 -4.51 -1.82
CA TYR A 61 6.70 -4.07 -0.67
C TYR A 61 7.30 -2.84 0.01
N GLU A 62 8.62 -2.76 0.12
CA GLU A 62 9.31 -1.57 0.66
C GLU A 62 9.09 -0.32 -0.20
N GLU A 63 9.09 -0.47 -1.52
CA GLU A 63 8.75 0.62 -2.46
C GLU A 63 7.29 1.05 -2.29
N ARG A 64 6.34 0.11 -2.24
CA ARG A 64 4.93 0.44 -1.98
C ARG A 64 4.70 1.11 -0.64
N LEU A 65 5.42 0.68 0.40
CA LEU A 65 5.34 1.33 1.71
C LEU A 65 5.82 2.78 1.64
N ARG A 66 6.91 3.04 0.91
CA ARG A 66 7.40 4.40 0.69
C ARG A 66 6.37 5.23 -0.07
N ASP A 67 5.80 4.70 -1.15
CA ASP A 67 4.77 5.38 -1.93
C ASP A 67 3.56 5.74 -1.06
N ILE A 68 3.10 4.82 -0.21
CA ILE A 68 1.99 5.06 0.72
C ILE A 68 2.37 6.10 1.79
N CYS A 69 3.59 6.07 2.32
CA CYS A 69 4.05 7.06 3.27
C CYS A 69 4.16 8.46 2.64
N ASP A 70 4.67 8.54 1.40
CA ASP A 70 4.76 9.78 0.65
C ASP A 70 3.35 10.29 0.31
N GLU A 71 2.42 9.41 -0.06
CA GLU A 71 1.02 9.75 -0.27
C GLU A 71 0.38 10.27 1.02
N ALA A 72 0.54 9.57 2.14
CA ALA A 72 0.03 9.96 3.45
C ALA A 72 0.57 11.33 3.91
N ASN A 73 1.86 11.58 3.72
CA ASN A 73 2.49 12.87 4.02
C ASN A 73 2.01 14.00 3.09
N ASN A 74 1.58 13.67 1.87
CA ASN A 74 1.00 14.62 0.92
C ASN A 74 -0.50 14.88 1.14
N ILE A 75 -1.16 14.14 2.04
CA ILE A 75 -2.54 14.44 2.42
C ILE A 75 -2.51 15.71 3.26
N ASN A 76 -3.05 16.79 2.72
CA ASN A 76 -3.22 18.06 3.43
C ASN A 76 -4.36 17.93 4.46
N ILE A 77 -4.07 17.31 5.60
CA ILE A 77 -5.04 17.12 6.68
C ILE A 77 -5.16 18.43 7.45
N ILE A 78 -6.34 19.04 7.39
CA ILE A 78 -6.66 20.25 8.14
C ILE A 78 -6.66 19.91 9.63
N SER A 79 -5.88 20.65 10.43
CA SER A 79 -5.78 20.42 11.89
C SER A 79 -6.89 21.08 12.70
N ASN A 80 -7.55 22.10 12.14
CA ASN A 80 -8.65 22.82 12.77
C ASN A 80 -9.62 23.37 11.72
N ILE A 81 -10.93 23.28 11.98
CA ILE A 81 -11.96 23.82 11.09
C ILE A 81 -12.33 25.23 11.52
N ARG A 82 -12.00 26.22 10.67
CA ARG A 82 -12.46 27.61 10.84
C ARG A 82 -13.50 27.98 9.80
N GLN A 83 -14.53 28.74 10.19
CA GLN A 83 -15.56 29.21 9.26
C GLN A 83 -14.96 30.05 8.12
N GLU A 84 -13.93 30.87 8.38
CA GLU A 84 -13.28 31.67 7.33
C GLU A 84 -12.59 30.80 6.27
N GLN A 85 -12.01 29.67 6.69
CA GLN A 85 -11.34 28.72 5.78
C GLN A 85 -12.38 27.96 4.95
N ILE A 86 -13.49 27.55 5.58
CA ILE A 86 -14.65 26.99 4.88
C ILE A 86 -15.13 27.98 3.81
N LEU A 87 -15.39 29.24 4.19
CA LEU A 87 -15.89 30.25 3.26
C LEU A 87 -14.94 30.50 2.10
N THR A 88 -13.64 30.58 2.37
CA THR A 88 -12.62 30.74 1.33
C THR A 88 -12.65 29.57 0.36
N THR A 89 -12.62 28.34 0.87
CA THR A 89 -12.65 27.11 0.07
C THR A 89 -13.94 27.02 -0.76
N LEU A 90 -15.09 27.35 -0.16
CA LEU A 90 -16.38 27.34 -0.85
C LEU A 90 -16.45 28.40 -1.94
N ASN A 91 -15.96 29.62 -1.67
CA ASN A 91 -15.93 30.68 -2.68
C ASN A 91 -15.03 30.30 -3.86
N GLU A 92 -13.92 29.61 -3.63
CA GLU A 92 -13.07 29.09 -4.70
C GLU A 92 -13.84 28.11 -5.59
N TYR A 93 -14.55 27.13 -5.00
CA TYR A 93 -15.37 26.18 -5.77
C TYR A 93 -16.54 26.83 -6.50
N LEU A 94 -17.26 27.74 -5.85
CA LEU A 94 -18.41 28.44 -6.44
C LEU A 94 -17.97 29.32 -7.61
N SER A 95 -16.86 30.04 -7.43
CA SER A 95 -16.30 30.93 -8.47
C SER A 95 -15.77 30.14 -9.66
N SER A 96 -15.06 29.03 -9.42
CA SER A 96 -14.52 28.20 -10.51
C SER A 96 -15.61 27.58 -11.38
N CYS A 97 -16.79 27.34 -10.79
CA CYS A 97 -17.93 26.73 -11.47
C CYS A 97 -18.97 27.74 -11.97
N SER A 98 -18.75 29.05 -11.78
CA SER A 98 -19.74 30.11 -12.10
C SER A 98 -21.10 29.83 -11.46
N ILE A 99 -21.10 29.51 -10.16
CA ILE A 99 -22.29 29.29 -9.34
C ILE A 99 -22.43 30.43 -8.34
N GLU A 100 -23.63 30.98 -8.24
CA GLU A 100 -23.97 31.97 -7.22
C GLU A 100 -24.69 31.28 -6.06
N ALA A 101 -24.10 31.36 -4.86
CA ALA A 101 -24.75 30.90 -3.64
C ALA A 101 -25.78 31.94 -3.18
N SER A 102 -27.01 31.49 -2.99
CA SER A 102 -28.12 32.27 -2.44
C SER A 102 -28.11 32.27 -0.91
N SER A 103 -27.68 31.17 -0.28
CA SER A 103 -27.47 31.10 1.17
C SER A 103 -26.36 30.12 1.51
N ILE A 104 -25.66 30.40 2.62
CA ILE A 104 -24.67 29.49 3.23
C ILE A 104 -24.99 29.41 4.71
N ASP A 105 -25.42 28.23 5.16
CA ASP A 105 -25.87 27.98 6.52
C ASP A 105 -24.90 26.99 7.20
N PHE A 106 -24.27 27.43 8.28
CA PHE A 106 -23.39 26.60 9.09
C PHE A 106 -24.19 25.82 10.12
N LEU A 107 -24.03 24.50 10.11
CA LEU A 107 -24.58 23.61 11.12
C LEU A 107 -23.51 23.34 12.19
N GLU A 108 -23.93 23.12 13.44
CA GLU A 108 -23.04 22.96 14.59
C GLU A 108 -21.90 21.95 14.35
N TYR A 109 -20.74 22.26 14.95
CA TYR A 109 -19.59 21.36 14.98
C TYR A 109 -19.95 20.09 15.74
N SER A 110 -19.84 18.94 15.08
CA SER A 110 -20.02 17.65 15.71
C SER A 110 -18.67 16.94 15.82
N ASN A 111 -18.29 16.58 17.04
CA ASN A 111 -17.32 15.49 17.24
C ASN A 111 -17.99 14.21 16.70
N LEU A 112 -17.30 13.50 15.81
CA LEU A 112 -17.81 12.28 15.17
C LEU A 112 -17.82 11.09 16.15
N ASN A 113 -18.48 11.24 17.30
CA ASN A 113 -18.60 10.18 18.30
C ASN A 113 -19.68 9.14 17.93
N ASN A 114 -20.50 9.39 16.90
CA ASN A 114 -21.67 8.57 16.56
C ASN A 114 -21.69 8.02 15.12
N MET A 115 -20.53 7.84 14.47
CA MET A 115 -20.48 6.94 13.31
C MET A 115 -20.13 5.53 13.80
N ASP A 116 -21.06 4.58 13.60
CA ASP A 116 -20.92 3.13 13.79
C ASP A 116 -19.90 2.51 12.81
N ALA A 117 -18.73 3.12 12.68
CA ALA A 117 -17.56 2.48 12.13
C ALA A 117 -16.99 1.57 13.23
N LYS A 118 -17.15 0.25 13.03
CA LYS A 118 -16.39 -0.83 13.68
C LYS A 118 -14.91 -0.73 13.26
N ILE A 119 -14.25 0.35 13.62
CA ILE A 119 -12.80 0.47 13.53
C ILE A 119 -12.29 0.77 14.94
N SER A 120 -11.70 -0.28 15.48
CA SER A 120 -10.70 -0.42 16.54
C SER A 120 -10.26 0.83 17.33
N LYS A 121 -10.21 0.64 18.65
CA LYS A 121 -9.58 1.47 19.70
C LYS A 121 -10.27 2.80 20.03
N GLU A 122 -10.76 2.84 21.26
CA GLU A 122 -11.54 3.89 21.93
C GLU A 122 -10.84 5.26 22.02
N ASN A 123 -9.56 5.37 21.66
CA ASN A 123 -8.74 6.59 21.82
C ASN A 123 -8.53 7.41 20.52
N GLU A 124 -8.93 6.93 19.34
CA GLU A 124 -8.72 7.65 18.07
C GLU A 124 -9.95 8.44 17.58
N LYS A 125 -11.15 8.13 18.09
CA LYS A 125 -12.40 8.78 17.65
C LYS A 125 -12.53 10.24 18.10
N ASP A 126 -11.89 10.61 19.20
CA ASP A 126 -11.95 11.97 19.77
C ASP A 126 -11.08 13.00 19.03
N ARG A 127 -10.32 12.55 18.01
CA ARG A 127 -9.45 13.43 17.22
C ARG A 127 -10.10 13.95 15.95
N ILE A 128 -11.23 13.40 15.51
CA ILE A 128 -11.88 13.84 14.26
C ILE A 128 -12.99 14.84 14.57
N VAL A 129 -12.78 16.08 14.14
CA VAL A 129 -13.77 17.15 14.23
C VAL A 129 -14.42 17.33 12.86
N SER A 130 -15.71 17.62 12.84
CA SER A 130 -16.42 17.92 11.61
C SER A 130 -17.31 19.15 11.72
N ALA A 131 -17.50 19.85 10.61
CA ALA A 131 -18.43 20.95 10.47
C ALA A 131 -19.29 20.74 9.23
N ALA A 132 -20.60 20.83 9.39
CA ALA A 132 -21.52 20.70 8.27
C ALA A 132 -21.95 22.08 7.77
N VAL A 133 -22.05 22.21 6.45
CA VAL A 133 -22.43 23.46 5.78
C VAL A 133 -23.50 23.13 4.76
N THR A 134 -24.57 23.91 4.73
CA THR A 134 -25.61 23.80 3.71
C THR A 134 -25.53 25.01 2.80
N ILE A 135 -25.49 24.77 1.50
CA ILE A 135 -25.39 25.82 0.48
C ILE A 135 -26.63 25.73 -0.39
N SER A 136 -27.36 26.83 -0.51
CA SER A 136 -28.40 26.99 -1.52
C SER A 136 -27.84 27.80 -2.67
N PHE A 137 -28.06 27.38 -3.91
CA PHE A 137 -27.52 28.03 -5.09
C PHE A 137 -28.46 27.95 -6.28
N THR A 138 -28.23 28.84 -7.24
CA THR A 138 -28.85 28.80 -8.57
C THR A 138 -27.76 28.67 -9.62
N ALA A 139 -27.90 27.72 -10.54
CA ALA A 139 -26.90 27.47 -11.57
C ALA A 139 -27.53 26.81 -12.81
N SER A 140 -26.80 26.75 -13.92
CA SER A 140 -27.14 25.81 -14.99
C SER A 140 -26.81 24.38 -14.57
N TYR A 141 -27.48 23.38 -15.16
CA TYR A 141 -27.20 21.97 -14.90
C TYR A 141 -25.72 21.60 -15.09
N ASN A 142 -25.10 22.10 -16.16
CA ASN A 142 -23.70 21.84 -16.47
C ASN A 142 -22.76 22.43 -15.41
N ASN A 143 -23.06 23.62 -14.89
CA ASN A 143 -22.25 24.24 -13.84
C ASN A 143 -22.39 23.50 -12.52
N MET A 144 -23.60 23.04 -12.18
CA MET A 144 -23.83 22.20 -11.00
C MET A 144 -23.05 20.88 -11.07
N LEU A 145 -23.05 20.19 -12.22
CA LEU A 145 -22.26 18.96 -12.40
C LEU A 145 -20.77 19.22 -12.23
N LYS A 146 -20.25 20.31 -12.81
CA LYS A 146 -18.86 20.73 -12.62
C LYS A 146 -18.54 20.99 -11.14
N PHE A 147 -19.44 21.63 -10.42
CA PHE A 147 -19.26 21.90 -8.99
C PHE A 147 -19.17 20.62 -8.16
N VAL A 148 -20.03 19.64 -8.42
CA VAL A 148 -19.95 18.33 -7.77
C VAL A 148 -18.64 17.62 -8.11
N ASP A 149 -18.22 17.64 -9.38
CA ASP A 149 -16.96 17.05 -9.83
C ASP A 149 -15.74 17.72 -9.18
N GLU A 150 -15.71 19.06 -9.09
CA GLU A 150 -14.62 19.82 -8.48
C GLU A 150 -14.50 19.56 -6.98
N ILE A 151 -15.62 19.42 -6.26
CA ILE A 151 -15.60 19.02 -4.85
C ILE A 151 -15.06 17.59 -4.70
N GLN A 152 -15.48 16.65 -5.55
CA GLN A 152 -15.04 15.25 -5.48
C GLN A 152 -13.59 15.05 -5.88
N ARG A 153 -13.08 15.83 -6.84
CA ARG A 153 -11.67 15.81 -7.27
C ARG A 153 -10.76 16.65 -6.39
N GLY A 154 -11.34 17.56 -5.59
CA GLY A 154 -10.62 18.42 -4.68
C GLY A 154 -9.77 17.61 -3.71
N ARG A 155 -8.56 18.09 -3.42
CA ARG A 155 -7.69 17.50 -2.38
C ARG A 155 -8.08 17.93 -0.96
N THR A 156 -9.27 18.50 -0.79
CA THR A 156 -9.72 19.06 0.48
C THR A 156 -10.49 18.00 1.27
N THR A 157 -10.54 18.15 2.58
CA THR A 157 -11.24 17.23 3.50
C THR A 157 -12.75 17.48 3.51
N VAL A 158 -13.36 17.62 2.33
CA VAL A 158 -14.78 17.96 2.16
C VAL A 158 -15.53 16.79 1.53
N ALA A 159 -16.65 16.40 2.13
CA ALA A 159 -17.54 15.39 1.58
C ALA A 159 -18.93 15.95 1.30
N ILE A 160 -19.56 15.47 0.24
CA ILE A 160 -20.97 15.75 -0.05
C ILE A 160 -21.84 14.79 0.76
N SER A 161 -22.60 15.32 1.71
CA SER A 161 -23.53 14.54 2.53
C SER A 161 -24.91 14.39 1.88
N SER A 162 -25.39 15.41 1.18
CA SER A 162 -26.65 15.33 0.45
C SER A 162 -26.72 16.40 -0.63
N VAL A 163 -27.45 16.10 -1.71
CA VAL A 163 -27.75 17.01 -2.80
C VAL A 163 -29.25 16.97 -3.04
N ARG A 164 -29.89 18.13 -3.06
CA ARG A 164 -31.29 18.31 -3.45
C ARG A 164 -31.33 19.32 -4.58
N VAL A 165 -32.10 19.01 -5.61
CA VAL A 165 -32.10 19.77 -6.85
C VAL A 165 -33.52 19.87 -7.37
N VAL A 166 -33.91 21.06 -7.80
CA VAL A 166 -35.16 21.32 -8.51
C VAL A 166 -34.81 22.09 -9.78
N MET A 167 -35.30 21.61 -10.92
CA MET A 167 -35.16 22.30 -12.20
C MET A 167 -36.42 23.08 -12.53
N ASN A 168 -36.26 24.25 -13.12
CA ASN A 168 -37.35 24.95 -13.80
C ASN A 168 -37.38 24.61 -15.30
N ASP A 169 -38.40 25.09 -15.99
CA ASP A 169 -38.58 24.89 -17.44
C ASP A 169 -37.53 25.62 -18.30
N ASN A 170 -36.68 26.46 -17.70
CA ASN A 170 -35.64 27.26 -18.36
C ASN A 170 -34.22 26.68 -18.19
N ASP A 171 -34.10 25.39 -17.86
CA ASP A 171 -32.82 24.69 -17.57
C ASP A 171 -32.00 25.29 -16.41
N GLU A 172 -32.62 26.13 -15.57
CA GLU A 172 -32.02 26.61 -14.33
C GLU A 172 -32.28 25.62 -13.20
N VAL A 173 -31.22 25.35 -12.47
CA VAL A 173 -31.18 24.46 -11.33
C VAL A 173 -31.15 25.29 -10.06
N PHE A 174 -32.16 25.08 -9.22
CA PHE A 174 -32.17 25.49 -7.83
C PHE A 174 -31.71 24.31 -6.98
N GLY A 175 -30.52 24.43 -6.39
CA GLY A 175 -29.88 23.36 -5.66
C GLY A 175 -29.69 23.70 -4.19
N THR A 176 -29.78 22.69 -3.34
CA THR A 176 -29.28 22.72 -1.97
C THR A 176 -28.32 21.57 -1.76
N ILE A 177 -27.07 21.86 -1.41
CA ILE A 177 -26.03 20.86 -1.14
C ILE A 177 -25.58 20.97 0.31
N LYS A 178 -25.54 19.84 1.00
CA LYS A 178 -24.93 19.73 2.34
C LYS A 178 -23.53 19.15 2.20
N LEU A 179 -22.54 19.91 2.65
CA LEU A 179 -21.14 19.54 2.72
C LEU A 179 -20.74 19.27 4.17
N VAL A 180 -19.78 18.38 4.36
CA VAL A 180 -19.17 18.10 5.66
C VAL A 180 -17.66 18.27 5.51
N PHE A 181 -17.11 19.20 6.27
CA PHE A 181 -15.68 19.43 6.39
C PHE A 181 -15.14 18.59 7.54
N TYR A 182 -13.99 17.97 7.35
CA TYR A 182 -13.31 17.16 8.37
C TYR A 182 -11.95 17.76 8.73
N ALA A 183 -11.59 17.66 10.00
CA ALA A 183 -10.26 17.97 10.50
C ALA A 183 -9.81 16.90 11.47
N LEU A 184 -8.49 16.69 11.53
CA LEU A 184 -7.86 15.83 12.52
C LEU A 184 -7.13 16.72 13.53
N LYS A 185 -7.62 16.74 14.77
CA LYS A 185 -6.96 17.41 15.87
C LYS A 185 -5.63 16.73 16.14
N ILE A 186 -4.54 17.45 15.91
CA ILE A 186 -3.19 17.03 16.27
C ILE A 186 -2.92 17.62 17.66
N ASP A 187 -2.70 16.77 18.65
CA ASP A 187 -2.32 17.25 19.99
C ASP A 187 -0.88 17.80 19.92
N GLU A 188 -0.69 19.02 20.43
CA GLU A 188 0.60 19.74 20.46
C GLU A 188 1.65 19.14 21.42
N ASP A 189 1.42 17.94 21.97
CA ASP A 189 2.32 17.29 22.94
C ASP A 189 3.56 16.62 22.29
N TYR A 190 3.80 16.85 21.00
CA TYR A 190 4.96 16.37 20.26
C TYR A 190 5.69 17.52 19.53
N GLU A 191 6.14 18.53 20.28
CA GLU A 191 7.27 19.40 19.89
C GLU A 191 8.50 19.12 20.77
#